data_AF-A0A3C0N2T3-F1
#
_entry.id   AF-A0A3C0N2T3-F1
#
_cell.length_a   1.000
_cell.length_b   1.000
_cell.length_c   1.000
_cell.angle_alpha   90.00
_cell.angle_beta   90.00
_cell.angle_gamma   90.00
#
_symmetry.space_group_name_H-M   'P 1'
#
loop_
_entity.id
_entity.type
_entity.pdbx_description
1 polymer ?
#
loop_
_entity_poly.entity_id
_entity_poly.type
_entity_poly.pdbx_seq_one_letter_code
_entity_poly.pdbx_strand_id
1 'polypeptide(L)'
;MKNFRQTINPSQQIVAALILTGILSLGAGMTLVTSANADPGKQSQTAASEMLKRPSEDVASPKQSRTSEVPRSVLIAVRREISNTYKIPPTQLRVVSSSQQSWPDGCLGLAKRGEICPQILIQNGWRIVMSNGRQNWTYRTDSTGRTIRLESRKTASSSNLPDSVTEAVLQAASQRTGLPVSELRIVQSEQITADGCLSLPRPGEACTKIAQKAWEVTVVGGQNRLVYRANSSGSQVRLNEQASNISKVNLPDSVANAVLQFASGQLGVPSSRLRIIKAEQQTWRDSCLGLPRPEERCMGTPTPGWRVTVEGKQQAYVYRTDNTGSRVRAQKADGQSSGVDNLPDSVAKAVVKDASRQSNLPVSRLRVTQAEKQDWPDSCLGISEPLVLCAQRIVSGWRVVVEGGRQTLVYRTNETGSLIKLEKDAISGNKQAVPIAKSELPPPLSEGVVFRAIATGGFVGRTSETRLMRDGTVIRQIVQPSGVKTPAQTHKVSRQQLRQFQELLQQQRFSQFNQLSYPAPQGAADYISVTLTSQSATTRYADLAQEQLPKPLQSVIQAWNQIANDK
;
A
#
# COMPACT_ATOMS: atom_id res chain seq x y z
N MET A 1 -25.94 48.00 -61.12
CA MET A 1 -25.17 49.26 -61.12
C MET A 1 -24.21 49.25 -59.93
N LYS A 2 -22.96 49.72 -60.14
CA LYS A 2 -22.04 50.43 -59.21
C LYS A 2 -22.14 50.11 -57.70
N ASN A 3 -21.13 49.47 -57.10
CA ASN A 3 -19.93 50.08 -56.44
C ASN A 3 -20.24 50.64 -55.02
N PHE A 4 -19.39 50.56 -53.98
CA PHE A 4 -17.98 50.14 -53.84
C PHE A 4 -17.60 49.97 -52.35
N ARG A 5 -16.70 49.02 -52.01
CA ARG A 5 -15.60 49.07 -50.99
C ARG A 5 -15.94 49.46 -49.51
N GLN A 6 -15.15 49.20 -48.46
CA GLN A 6 -13.77 48.67 -48.21
C GLN A 6 -13.78 48.13 -46.73
N THR A 7 -12.92 47.24 -46.20
CA THR A 7 -11.68 46.56 -46.64
C THR A 7 -11.50 45.25 -45.84
N ILE A 8 -10.72 44.27 -46.34
CA ILE A 8 -10.01 43.24 -45.52
C ILE A 8 -8.57 43.18 -46.04
N ASN A 9 -7.57 43.13 -45.15
CA ASN A 9 -6.15 43.08 -45.52
C ASN A 9 -5.49 41.75 -45.06
N PRO A 10 -4.38 41.31 -45.68
CA PRO A 10 -4.16 39.88 -45.92
C PRO A 10 -2.75 39.38 -45.55
N SER A 11 -2.48 38.09 -45.79
CA SER A 11 -1.32 37.63 -46.59
C SER A 11 -1.30 36.10 -46.68
N GLN A 12 -0.78 35.56 -47.77
CA GLN A 12 -0.76 34.13 -48.10
C GLN A 12 0.61 33.71 -48.64
N GLN A 13 1.06 32.51 -48.23
CA GLN A 13 1.94 31.57 -48.95
C GLN A 13 3.39 32.06 -49.25
N ILE A 14 4.43 31.21 -49.16
CA ILE A 14 4.78 30.18 -50.17
C ILE A 14 5.85 29.20 -49.60
N VAL A 15 5.64 27.90 -49.87
CA VAL A 15 6.61 26.81 -50.20
C VAL A 15 8.07 26.88 -49.70
N ALA A 16 8.54 25.80 -49.05
CA ALA A 16 9.67 24.97 -49.51
C ALA A 16 9.96 23.78 -48.57
N ALA A 17 10.40 22.66 -49.14
CA ALA A 17 10.93 21.50 -48.42
C ALA A 17 12.46 21.44 -48.56
N LEU A 18 13.14 20.79 -47.63
CA LEU A 18 14.48 20.23 -47.88
C LEU A 18 14.71 18.96 -47.06
N ILE A 19 15.00 17.88 -47.78
CA ILE A 19 15.50 16.60 -47.26
C ILE A 19 17.03 16.68 -47.31
N LEU A 20 17.73 16.15 -46.31
CA LEU A 20 19.07 15.62 -46.54
C LEU A 20 19.28 14.31 -45.76
N THR A 21 19.69 13.29 -46.49
CA THR A 21 20.08 11.96 -46.01
C THR A 21 21.55 11.72 -46.36
N GLY A 22 22.21 10.82 -45.63
CA GLY A 22 23.54 10.30 -45.96
C GLY A 22 24.64 10.62 -44.95
N ILE A 23 25.67 9.79 -44.73
CA ILE A 23 26.05 8.51 -45.36
C ILE A 23 26.68 7.56 -44.30
N LEU A 24 26.67 6.26 -44.63
CA LEU A 24 27.24 5.10 -43.93
C LEU A 24 28.64 5.27 -43.30
N SER A 25 28.96 4.49 -42.26
CA SER A 25 29.86 3.31 -42.37
C SER A 25 30.47 2.83 -41.03
N LEU A 26 30.29 1.53 -40.78
CA LEU A 26 31.13 0.52 -40.10
C LEU A 26 32.52 0.92 -39.51
N GLY A 27 32.83 0.38 -38.32
CA GLY A 27 34.12 -0.30 -38.07
C GLY A 27 34.89 0.03 -36.78
N ALA A 28 35.09 -0.99 -35.91
CA ALA A 28 36.05 -1.04 -34.78
C ALA A 28 35.92 0.06 -33.69
N GLY A 29 36.50 -0.05 -32.48
CA GLY A 29 37.17 -1.17 -31.80
C GLY A 29 38.11 -0.69 -30.68
N MET A 30 37.92 -1.20 -29.46
CA MET A 30 38.87 -1.26 -28.33
C MET A 30 39.42 0.02 -27.61
N THR A 31 39.63 -0.19 -26.31
CA THR A 31 40.68 0.36 -25.40
C THR A 31 40.70 1.83 -24.93
N LEU A 32 40.48 2.00 -23.61
CA LEU A 32 41.41 2.57 -22.61
C LEU A 32 42.51 3.53 -23.08
N VAL A 33 42.58 4.75 -22.48
CA VAL A 33 43.84 5.32 -21.95
C VAL A 33 43.59 6.16 -20.69
N THR A 34 44.55 6.11 -19.77
CA THR A 34 44.76 7.00 -18.61
C THR A 34 45.12 8.44 -18.98
N SER A 35 44.95 9.40 -18.05
CA SER A 35 45.63 10.70 -18.08
C SER A 35 46.66 10.83 -16.95
N ALA A 36 47.76 11.54 -17.22
CA ALA A 36 48.99 11.54 -16.41
C ALA A 36 49.40 12.95 -15.93
N ASN A 37 50.41 12.99 -15.06
CA ASN A 37 51.00 14.19 -14.45
C ASN A 37 51.70 15.13 -15.46
N ALA A 38 51.95 16.37 -15.01
CA ALA A 38 53.01 17.22 -15.54
C ALA A 38 53.78 17.93 -14.41
N ASP A 39 55.11 17.90 -14.52
CA ASP A 39 56.13 18.69 -13.80
C ASP A 39 56.79 19.60 -14.86
N PRO A 40 57.31 20.80 -14.53
CA PRO A 40 58.79 20.90 -14.44
C PRO A 40 59.36 21.98 -13.49
N GLY A 41 60.55 21.74 -12.94
CA GLY A 41 61.50 22.83 -12.60
C GLY A 41 62.65 22.49 -11.62
N LYS A 42 63.89 22.34 -12.11
CA LYS A 42 65.11 22.08 -11.30
C LYS A 42 66.10 23.25 -11.29
N GLN A 43 66.89 23.37 -10.20
CA GLN A 43 68.34 23.70 -10.09
C GLN A 43 68.63 24.32 -8.68
N SER A 44 69.80 24.24 -8.02
CA SER A 44 71.02 23.39 -8.12
C SER A 44 71.96 23.67 -6.92
N GLN A 45 72.71 22.67 -6.39
CA GLN A 45 73.99 22.78 -5.60
C GLN A 45 73.94 23.54 -4.22
N THR A 46 74.81 23.36 -3.19
CA THR A 46 75.95 22.45 -2.86
C THR A 46 76.31 22.46 -1.34
N ALA A 47 76.99 21.40 -0.87
CA ALA A 47 78.02 21.36 0.20
C ALA A 47 77.73 21.57 1.73
N ALA A 48 77.84 20.45 2.47
CA ALA A 48 78.74 20.16 3.62
C ALA A 48 78.68 20.87 5.02
N SER A 49 78.61 20.00 6.04
CA SER A 49 79.29 20.02 7.37
C SER A 49 78.65 20.66 8.64
N GLU A 50 78.37 19.74 9.59
CA GLU A 50 78.57 19.75 11.06
C GLU A 50 77.71 20.54 12.09
N MET A 51 77.42 19.78 13.17
CA MET A 51 77.22 20.13 14.58
C MET A 51 75.93 20.80 15.15
N LEU A 52 75.26 19.97 15.96
CA LEU A 52 74.64 20.24 17.28
C LEU A 52 73.28 20.95 17.47
N LYS A 53 72.48 20.27 18.33
CA LYS A 53 71.50 20.74 19.33
C LYS A 53 70.02 20.97 18.97
N ARG A 54 69.23 20.10 19.61
CA ARG A 54 67.86 20.26 20.19
C ARG A 54 66.66 20.34 19.24
N PRO A 55 65.60 19.55 19.50
CA PRO A 55 64.29 19.71 18.86
C PRO A 55 63.39 20.63 19.70
N SER A 56 62.94 21.73 19.12
CA SER A 56 61.84 22.53 19.66
C SER A 56 61.23 23.42 18.58
N GLU A 57 59.89 23.41 18.54
CA GLU A 57 58.99 24.33 17.84
C GLU A 57 58.90 24.22 16.31
N ASP A 58 57.74 23.73 15.85
CA ASP A 58 57.13 24.22 14.61
C ASP A 58 55.75 24.82 14.92
N VAL A 59 55.62 26.08 14.52
CA VAL A 59 54.44 26.96 14.56
C VAL A 59 53.83 26.94 13.15
N ALA A 60 52.53 27.03 12.87
CA ALA A 60 51.29 26.85 13.63
C ALA A 60 50.14 26.77 12.59
N SER A 61 48.92 26.43 13.02
CA SER A 61 47.70 26.69 12.25
C SER A 61 46.49 26.88 13.19
N PRO A 62 45.40 27.54 12.73
CA PRO A 62 44.69 28.49 13.58
C PRO A 62 43.88 27.88 14.73
N LYS A 63 43.88 28.62 15.84
CA LYS A 63 43.39 28.21 17.17
C LYS A 63 41.98 27.63 17.14
N GLN A 64 41.88 26.33 17.42
CA GLN A 64 40.63 25.71 17.83
C GLN A 64 40.07 26.39 19.09
N SER A 65 38.76 26.61 19.11
CA SER A 65 38.05 27.10 20.30
C SER A 65 38.23 26.12 21.46
N ARG A 66 38.42 26.65 22.67
CA ARG A 66 38.82 25.90 23.87
C ARG A 66 37.86 24.74 24.15
N THR A 67 38.31 23.50 23.99
CA THR A 67 37.62 22.34 24.56
C THR A 67 37.71 22.42 26.08
N SER A 68 36.59 22.80 26.71
CA SER A 68 36.35 22.54 28.13
C SER A 68 36.51 21.03 28.35
N GLU A 69 37.57 20.61 29.04
CA GLU A 69 37.82 19.19 29.30
C GLU A 69 36.79 18.68 30.32
N VAL A 70 36.09 17.59 29.99
CA VAL A 70 35.00 17.09 30.83
C VAL A 70 35.55 16.69 32.22
N PRO A 71 35.00 17.21 33.33
CA PRO A 71 35.46 16.88 34.66
C PRO A 71 35.53 15.36 34.91
N ARG A 72 36.62 14.89 35.53
CA ARG A 72 36.81 13.46 35.81
C ARG A 72 35.67 12.86 36.63
N SER A 73 35.08 13.63 37.56
CA SER A 73 33.91 13.23 38.35
C SER A 73 32.70 12.90 37.46
N VAL A 74 32.38 13.79 36.53
CA VAL A 74 31.32 13.64 35.52
C VAL A 74 31.57 12.38 34.67
N LEU A 75 32.79 12.19 34.15
CA LEU A 75 33.13 11.02 33.36
C LEU A 75 33.06 9.70 34.15
N ILE A 76 33.45 9.69 35.41
CA ILE A 76 33.34 8.52 36.30
C ILE A 76 31.87 8.20 36.57
N ALA A 77 31.06 9.22 36.88
CA ALA A 77 29.66 9.06 37.22
C ALA A 77 28.83 8.54 36.03
N VAL A 78 29.03 9.09 34.82
CA VAL A 78 28.34 8.59 33.60
C VAL A 78 28.80 7.16 33.23
N ARG A 79 30.09 6.83 33.36
CA ARG A 79 30.54 5.43 33.14
C ARG A 79 29.94 4.46 34.16
N ARG A 80 29.84 4.87 35.43
CA ARG A 80 29.23 4.09 36.51
C ARG A 80 27.75 3.83 36.24
N GLU A 81 27.01 4.85 35.81
CA GLU A 81 25.59 4.72 35.45
C GLU A 81 25.40 3.68 34.33
N ILE A 82 26.11 3.83 33.21
CA ILE A 82 26.04 2.87 32.08
C ILE A 82 26.44 1.46 32.52
N SER A 83 27.51 1.33 33.32
CA SER A 83 27.96 0.05 33.87
C SER A 83 26.89 -0.60 34.76
N ASN A 84 26.23 0.17 35.62
CA ASN A 84 25.20 -0.33 36.52
C ASN A 84 23.94 -0.76 35.76
N THR A 85 23.48 0.06 34.80
CA THR A 85 22.27 -0.19 34.00
C THR A 85 22.45 -1.34 33.02
N TYR A 86 23.54 -1.34 32.23
CA TYR A 86 23.73 -2.25 31.10
C TYR A 86 24.74 -3.38 31.35
N LYS A 87 25.34 -3.45 32.55
CA LYS A 87 26.36 -4.47 32.95
C LYS A 87 27.61 -4.47 32.06
N ILE A 88 28.03 -3.28 31.61
CA ILE A 88 29.20 -3.08 30.75
C ILE A 88 30.38 -2.55 31.57
N PRO A 89 31.56 -3.21 31.58
CA PRO A 89 32.73 -2.74 32.31
C PRO A 89 33.11 -1.29 31.94
N PRO A 90 33.39 -0.39 32.92
CA PRO A 90 33.77 1.00 32.64
C PRO A 90 34.99 1.14 31.71
N THR A 91 35.89 0.16 31.70
CA THR A 91 37.07 0.08 30.83
C THR A 91 36.73 -0.12 29.35
N GLN A 92 35.52 -0.58 29.02
CA GLN A 92 35.01 -0.68 27.63
C GLN A 92 34.36 0.63 27.15
N LEU A 93 34.08 1.58 28.04
CA LEU A 93 33.38 2.82 27.71
C LEU A 93 34.36 3.95 27.31
N ARG A 94 34.16 4.48 26.10
CA ARG A 94 34.90 5.63 25.54
C ARG A 94 33.93 6.80 25.35
N VAL A 95 34.44 8.02 25.54
CA VAL A 95 33.70 9.23 25.17
C VAL A 95 33.83 9.40 23.66
N VAL A 96 32.70 9.60 22.97
CA VAL A 96 32.64 9.92 21.53
C VAL A 96 32.57 11.42 21.34
N SER A 97 31.77 12.11 22.15
CA SER A 97 31.68 13.56 22.16
C SER A 97 31.11 14.08 23.48
N SER A 98 31.33 15.36 23.75
CA SER A 98 30.84 16.04 24.95
C SER A 98 30.66 17.52 24.68
N SER A 99 29.60 18.12 25.21
CA SER A 99 29.34 19.56 25.15
C SER A 99 28.82 20.07 26.48
N GLN A 100 29.39 21.17 26.96
CA GLN A 100 28.88 21.89 28.13
C GLN A 100 27.63 22.69 27.75
N GLN A 101 26.56 22.58 28.54
CA GLN A 101 25.23 23.14 28.24
C GLN A 101 24.52 23.57 29.54
N SER A 102 23.57 24.50 29.45
CA SER A 102 22.64 24.79 30.54
C SER A 102 21.35 23.98 30.39
N TRP A 103 20.71 23.65 31.50
CA TRP A 103 19.46 22.88 31.54
C TRP A 103 18.32 23.65 32.19
N PRO A 104 17.08 23.53 31.70
CA PRO A 104 15.96 24.36 32.14
C PRO A 104 15.47 24.04 33.57
N ASP A 105 15.71 22.81 34.05
CA ASP A 105 15.19 22.30 35.31
C ASP A 105 16.16 21.30 35.99
N GLY A 106 15.84 20.92 37.23
CA GLY A 106 16.56 19.92 38.01
C GLY A 106 16.50 18.49 37.46
N CYS A 107 15.66 18.22 36.46
CA CYS A 107 15.63 16.96 35.70
C CYS A 107 16.42 17.04 34.39
N LEU A 108 17.19 18.11 34.17
CA LEU A 108 18.04 18.34 33.00
C LEU A 108 17.25 18.48 31.68
N GLY A 109 15.98 18.89 31.77
CA GLY A 109 15.03 18.86 30.66
C GLY A 109 14.64 17.44 30.23
N LEU A 110 14.73 16.46 31.14
CA LEU A 110 14.41 15.04 30.92
C LEU A 110 13.53 14.51 32.07
N ALA A 111 12.44 15.24 32.35
CA ALA A 111 11.40 14.86 33.32
C ALA A 111 10.69 13.57 32.91
N LYS A 112 10.46 12.66 33.87
CA LYS A 112 9.60 11.48 33.67
C LYS A 112 8.12 11.85 33.89
N ARG A 113 7.21 11.00 33.41
CA ARG A 113 5.76 11.19 33.60
C ARG A 113 5.41 11.28 35.09
N GLY A 114 4.82 12.39 35.51
CA GLY A 114 4.45 12.66 36.91
C GLY A 114 5.62 13.04 37.82
N GLU A 115 6.84 13.21 37.29
CA GLU A 115 8.00 13.64 38.07
C GLU A 115 8.00 15.17 38.23
N ILE A 116 7.95 15.63 39.47
CA ILE A 116 8.01 17.06 39.79
C ILE A 116 9.47 17.50 39.80
N CYS A 117 9.86 18.23 38.75
CA CYS A 117 11.23 18.70 38.56
C CYS A 117 11.41 20.10 39.16
N PRO A 118 12.41 20.33 40.04
CA PRO A 118 12.71 21.66 40.56
C PRO A 118 12.97 22.65 39.42
N GLN A 119 12.27 23.80 39.44
CA GLN A 119 12.37 24.84 38.40
C GLN A 119 13.63 25.69 38.61
N ILE A 120 14.79 25.05 38.46
CA ILE A 120 16.12 25.62 38.69
C ILE A 120 16.94 25.45 37.41
N LEU A 121 17.36 26.57 36.82
CA LEU A 121 18.27 26.58 35.68
C LEU A 121 19.65 26.06 36.10
N ILE A 122 20.00 24.83 35.69
CA ILE A 122 21.33 24.27 35.95
C ILE A 122 22.30 24.83 34.91
N GLN A 123 23.16 25.76 35.34
CA GLN A 123 24.24 26.30 34.51
C GLN A 123 25.43 25.32 34.50
N ASN A 124 26.21 25.34 33.42
CA ASN A 124 27.49 24.60 33.29
C ASN A 124 27.38 23.05 33.39
N GLY A 125 26.22 22.48 33.09
CA GLY A 125 26.02 21.03 32.96
C GLY A 125 26.66 20.43 31.70
N TRP A 126 26.55 19.11 31.53
CA TRP A 126 27.22 18.36 30.48
C TRP A 126 26.30 17.42 29.72
N ARG A 127 26.38 17.44 28.39
CA ARG A 127 25.83 16.42 27.50
C ARG A 127 26.97 15.56 26.96
N ILE A 128 26.91 14.25 27.19
CA ILE A 128 28.02 13.32 26.93
C ILE A 128 27.53 12.11 26.15
N VAL A 129 28.21 11.81 25.05
CA VAL A 129 28.00 10.59 24.26
C VAL A 129 29.09 9.58 24.63
N MET A 130 28.69 8.45 25.21
CA MET A 130 29.56 7.31 25.51
C MET A 130 29.32 6.19 24.49
N SER A 131 30.35 5.39 24.20
CA SER A 131 30.27 4.21 23.34
C SER A 131 31.09 3.05 23.88
N ASN A 132 30.66 1.82 23.56
CA ASN A 132 31.44 0.60 23.74
C ASN A 132 31.93 0.01 22.40
N GLY A 133 31.91 0.81 21.32
CA GLY A 133 32.24 0.38 19.96
C GLY A 133 31.10 -0.34 19.22
N ARG A 134 30.06 -0.83 19.91
CA ARG A 134 28.86 -1.44 19.30
C ARG A 134 27.62 -0.55 19.39
N GLN A 135 27.49 0.24 20.46
CA GLN A 135 26.37 1.13 20.66
C GLN A 135 26.78 2.40 21.40
N ASN A 136 26.08 3.50 21.09
CA ASN A 136 26.24 4.79 21.76
C ASN A 136 25.06 5.06 22.71
N TRP A 137 25.35 5.74 23.81
CA TRP A 137 24.38 6.31 24.75
C TRP A 137 24.69 7.78 24.96
N THR A 138 23.65 8.62 25.03
CA THR A 138 23.81 10.03 25.39
C THR A 138 23.24 10.28 26.76
N TYR A 139 23.98 10.96 27.62
CA TYR A 139 23.55 11.34 28.95
C TYR A 139 23.65 12.85 29.13
N ARG A 140 22.70 13.42 29.87
CA ARG A 140 22.79 14.76 30.45
C ARG A 140 23.17 14.66 31.92
N THR A 141 23.95 15.62 32.41
CA THR A 141 24.28 15.75 33.82
C THR A 141 24.56 17.20 34.23
N ASP A 142 24.58 17.47 35.53
CA ASP A 142 25.05 18.75 36.07
C ASP A 142 26.59 18.91 35.95
N SER A 143 27.14 20.01 36.45
CA SER A 143 28.58 20.31 36.40
C SER A 143 29.47 19.34 37.18
N THR A 144 28.89 18.52 38.07
CA THR A 144 29.62 17.66 39.02
C THR A 144 29.44 16.16 38.77
N GLY A 145 28.34 15.75 38.11
CA GLY A 145 27.98 14.35 37.89
C GLY A 145 26.96 13.80 38.88
N ARG A 146 26.25 14.63 39.66
CA ARG A 146 25.34 14.17 40.73
C ARG A 146 23.98 13.74 40.19
N THR A 147 23.34 14.58 39.38
CA THR A 147 22.13 14.25 38.62
C THR A 147 22.55 13.74 37.26
N ILE A 148 22.17 12.53 36.89
CA ILE A 148 22.44 11.92 35.58
C ILE A 148 21.12 11.44 34.97
N ARG A 149 20.89 11.74 33.70
CA ARG A 149 19.69 11.34 32.94
C ARG A 149 20.09 10.83 31.56
N LEU A 150 19.60 9.64 31.19
CA LEU A 150 19.73 9.11 29.84
C LEU A 150 18.87 9.96 28.89
N GLU A 151 19.52 10.57 27.89
CA GLU A 151 18.83 11.18 26.77
C GLU A 151 18.44 10.07 25.79
N SER A 152 17.17 9.67 25.82
CA SER A 152 16.61 8.69 24.88
C SER A 152 16.97 9.06 23.45
N ARG A 153 17.47 8.09 22.67
CA ARG A 153 18.00 8.34 21.32
C ARG A 153 16.99 9.10 20.45
N LYS A 154 17.30 10.35 20.11
CA LYS A 154 16.77 10.99 18.89
C LYS A 154 17.07 10.04 17.72
N THR A 155 16.04 9.50 17.10
CA THR A 155 16.14 8.83 15.80
C THR A 155 16.73 9.83 14.81
N ALA A 156 17.68 9.41 13.97
CA ALA A 156 18.65 10.29 13.30
C ALA A 156 18.08 11.18 12.16
N SER A 157 16.80 11.52 12.21
CA SER A 157 16.04 12.24 11.17
C SER A 157 15.53 13.62 11.63
N SER A 158 15.88 14.09 12.83
CA SER A 158 15.30 15.29 13.46
C SER A 158 16.31 16.40 13.77
N SER A 159 17.40 16.53 13.01
CA SER A 159 18.53 17.41 13.36
C SER A 159 18.19 18.89 13.50
N ASN A 160 17.08 19.34 12.89
CA ASN A 160 16.69 20.76 12.82
C ASN A 160 15.40 21.08 13.61
N LEU A 161 14.75 20.10 14.23
CA LEU A 161 13.49 20.31 14.96
C LEU A 161 13.76 20.97 16.34
N PRO A 162 13.15 22.12 16.68
CA PRO A 162 13.33 22.74 17.99
C PRO A 162 12.89 21.83 19.14
N ASP A 163 13.59 21.90 20.28
CA ASP A 163 13.26 21.08 21.44
C ASP A 163 11.88 21.44 22.05
N SER A 164 11.45 22.71 21.97
CA SER A 164 10.10 23.11 22.41
C SER A 164 8.98 22.54 21.53
N VAL A 165 9.21 22.41 20.22
CA VAL A 165 8.30 21.73 19.28
C VAL A 165 8.31 20.23 19.53
N THR A 166 9.49 19.65 19.75
CA THR A 166 9.68 18.24 20.10
C THR A 166 8.85 17.87 21.33
N GLU A 167 8.99 18.64 22.41
CA GLU A 167 8.28 18.41 23.66
C GLU A 167 6.77 18.59 23.50
N ALA A 168 6.32 19.72 22.91
CA ALA A 168 4.90 19.99 22.73
C ALA A 168 4.19 18.93 21.87
N VAL A 169 4.84 18.42 20.82
CA VAL A 169 4.30 17.35 19.97
C VAL A 169 4.29 16.00 20.68
N LEU A 170 5.36 15.65 21.43
CA LEU A 170 5.40 14.40 22.19
C LEU A 170 4.39 14.38 23.34
N GLN A 171 4.18 15.51 24.03
CA GLN A 171 3.15 15.66 25.05
C GLN A 171 1.75 15.55 24.45
N ALA A 172 1.47 16.22 23.33
CA ALA A 172 0.18 16.11 22.63
C ALA A 172 -0.11 14.66 22.16
N ALA A 173 0.93 13.93 21.73
CA ALA A 173 0.83 12.51 21.38
C ALA A 173 0.62 11.62 22.62
N SER A 174 1.27 11.91 23.74
CA SER A 174 1.12 11.17 25.01
C SER A 174 -0.28 11.34 25.60
N GLN A 175 -0.80 12.56 25.62
CA GLN A 175 -2.18 12.85 26.03
C GLN A 175 -3.21 12.13 25.15
N ARG A 176 -3.03 12.10 23.83
CA ARG A 176 -3.98 11.45 22.90
C ARG A 176 -3.94 9.93 22.96
N THR A 177 -2.76 9.33 23.15
CA THR A 177 -2.58 7.87 23.07
C THR A 177 -2.59 7.17 24.43
N GLY A 178 -2.54 7.93 25.53
CA GLY A 178 -2.32 7.41 26.89
C GLY A 178 -0.88 6.95 27.17
N LEU A 179 -0.10 6.61 26.14
CA LEU A 179 1.27 6.09 26.24
C LEU A 179 2.21 7.10 26.90
N PRO A 180 3.18 6.68 27.72
CA PRO A 180 4.19 7.58 28.27
C PRO A 180 5.10 8.11 27.15
N VAL A 181 5.62 9.33 27.31
CA VAL A 181 6.52 9.97 26.33
C VAL A 181 7.74 9.10 25.97
N SER A 182 8.22 8.27 26.90
CA SER A 182 9.30 7.29 26.68
C SER A 182 9.01 6.20 25.63
N GLU A 183 7.74 5.94 25.32
CA GLU A 183 7.31 4.98 24.29
C GLU A 183 7.00 5.64 22.94
N LEU A 184 7.02 6.98 22.88
CA LEU A 184 6.78 7.77 21.69
C LEU A 184 8.10 8.14 21.01
N ARG A 185 8.13 8.15 19.68
CA ARG A 185 9.31 8.46 18.87
C ARG A 185 8.95 9.35 17.69
N ILE A 186 9.66 10.45 17.52
CA ILE A 186 9.60 11.23 16.27
C ILE A 186 10.43 10.50 15.21
N VAL A 187 9.79 10.13 14.11
CA VAL A 187 10.43 9.41 12.99
C VAL A 187 10.67 10.30 11.77
N GLN A 188 9.95 11.41 11.66
CA GLN A 188 10.07 12.39 10.58
C GLN A 188 9.68 13.78 11.08
N SER A 189 10.37 14.81 10.60
CA SER A 189 10.04 16.22 10.84
C SER A 189 10.41 17.06 9.63
N GLU A 190 9.49 17.92 9.18
CA GLU A 190 9.65 18.80 8.02
C GLU A 190 9.25 20.23 8.38
N GLN A 191 9.99 21.23 7.90
CA GLN A 191 9.63 22.63 8.09
C GLN A 191 8.71 23.09 6.95
N ILE A 192 7.55 23.63 7.29
CA ILE A 192 6.50 24.03 6.37
C ILE A 192 6.09 25.49 6.58
N THR A 193 5.40 26.07 5.60
CA THR A 193 4.71 27.36 5.73
C THR A 193 3.21 27.11 5.90
N ALA A 194 2.58 27.80 6.85
CA ALA A 194 1.17 27.58 7.17
C ALA A 194 0.45 28.87 7.63
N ASP A 195 -0.88 28.82 7.65
CA ASP A 195 -1.74 29.89 8.18
C ASP A 195 -1.83 29.91 9.72
N GLY A 196 -2.65 30.81 10.28
CA GLY A 196 -2.86 30.96 11.74
C GLY A 196 -3.44 29.71 12.44
N CYS A 197 -3.95 28.74 11.68
CA CYS A 197 -4.43 27.44 12.15
C CYS A 197 -3.49 26.30 11.73
N LEU A 198 -2.23 26.60 11.36
CA LEU A 198 -1.26 25.63 10.84
C LEU A 198 -1.76 24.89 9.57
N SER A 199 -2.66 25.55 8.83
CA SER A 199 -3.39 24.98 7.69
C SER A 199 -4.11 23.69 8.02
N LEU A 200 -4.64 23.64 9.24
CA LEU A 200 -5.54 22.61 9.80
C LEU A 200 -6.75 23.31 10.46
N PRO A 201 -7.61 23.98 9.69
CA PRO A 201 -8.83 24.61 10.21
C PRO A 201 -9.81 23.57 10.76
N ARG A 202 -10.44 23.86 11.90
CA ARG A 202 -11.62 23.11 12.37
C ARG A 202 -12.87 23.54 11.59
N PRO A 203 -13.93 22.71 11.52
CA PRO A 203 -15.19 23.11 10.89
C PRO A 203 -15.74 24.42 11.49
N GLY A 204 -15.95 25.43 10.65
CA GLY A 204 -16.42 26.76 11.08
C GLY A 204 -15.35 27.68 11.69
N GLU A 205 -14.09 27.26 11.79
CA GLU A 205 -13.01 28.08 12.35
C GLU A 205 -12.45 29.06 11.32
N ALA A 206 -12.49 30.37 11.62
CA ALA A 206 -11.89 31.41 10.79
C ALA A 206 -10.40 31.55 11.11
N CYS A 207 -9.54 31.17 10.17
CA CYS A 207 -8.09 31.16 10.33
C CYS A 207 -7.44 32.42 9.74
N THR A 208 -6.53 33.04 10.49
CA THR A 208 -5.82 34.25 10.04
C THR A 208 -4.95 33.94 8.82
N LYS A 209 -5.12 34.72 7.74
CA LYS A 209 -4.36 34.60 6.49
C LYS A 209 -2.94 35.16 6.66
N ILE A 210 -2.07 34.36 7.27
CA ILE A 210 -0.63 34.64 7.42
C ILE A 210 0.20 33.52 6.79
N ALA A 211 1.49 33.76 6.57
CA ALA A 211 2.46 32.75 6.15
C ALA A 211 3.51 32.58 7.26
N GLN A 212 3.19 31.77 8.28
CA GLN A 212 4.11 31.51 9.41
C GLN A 212 4.92 30.23 9.21
N LYS A 213 6.15 30.23 9.74
CA LYS A 213 7.01 29.03 9.81
C LYS A 213 6.44 28.06 10.84
N ALA A 214 6.14 26.85 10.37
CA ALA A 214 5.61 25.75 11.15
C ALA A 214 6.40 24.46 10.88
N TRP A 215 6.09 23.41 11.61
CA TRP A 215 6.69 22.08 11.49
C TRP A 215 5.59 21.04 11.31
N GLU A 216 5.75 20.11 10.38
CA GLU A 216 4.98 18.87 10.35
C GLU A 216 5.85 17.74 10.92
N VAL A 217 5.32 16.99 11.89
CA VAL A 217 6.08 16.05 12.73
C VAL A 217 5.32 14.74 12.84
N THR A 218 5.96 13.63 12.43
CA THR A 218 5.40 12.29 12.56
C THR A 218 5.93 11.61 13.83
N VAL A 219 5.02 11.31 14.75
CA VAL A 219 5.25 10.54 15.97
C VAL A 219 4.72 9.11 15.78
N VAL A 220 5.47 8.11 16.25
CA VAL A 220 5.02 6.73 16.38
C VAL A 220 5.14 6.23 17.82
N GLY A 221 4.22 5.38 18.25
CA GLY A 221 4.32 4.67 19.53
C GLY A 221 3.14 3.75 19.77
N GLY A 222 3.41 2.57 20.34
CA GLY A 222 2.46 1.46 20.34
C GLY A 222 2.02 1.13 18.91
N GLN A 223 0.72 1.31 18.62
CA GLN A 223 0.14 1.14 17.28
C GLN A 223 -0.04 2.45 16.50
N ASN A 224 0.19 3.58 17.16
CA ASN A 224 -0.22 4.89 16.65
C ASN A 224 0.87 5.45 15.74
N ARG A 225 0.46 6.00 14.59
CA ARG A 225 1.26 6.94 13.78
C ARG A 225 0.48 8.24 13.69
N LEU A 226 0.96 9.26 14.38
CA LEU A 226 0.32 10.56 14.47
C LEU A 226 1.16 11.60 13.74
N VAL A 227 0.53 12.40 12.88
CA VAL A 227 1.16 13.54 12.23
C VAL A 227 0.61 14.80 12.87
N TYR A 228 1.46 15.56 13.53
CA TYR A 228 1.12 16.84 14.13
C TYR A 228 1.71 17.98 13.30
N ARG A 229 1.05 19.14 13.31
CA ARG A 229 1.67 20.41 12.96
C ARG A 229 1.85 21.27 14.19
N ALA A 230 2.96 21.99 14.25
CA ALA A 230 3.27 22.92 15.33
C ALA A 230 3.81 24.25 14.78
N ASN A 231 3.56 25.36 15.46
CA ASN A 231 4.26 26.61 15.17
C ASN A 231 5.73 26.55 15.61
N SER A 232 6.57 27.50 15.18
CA SER A 232 8.02 27.47 15.47
C SER A 232 8.39 27.50 16.95
N SER A 233 7.50 27.97 17.84
CA SER A 233 7.71 27.97 19.30
C SER A 233 7.24 26.69 19.98
N GLY A 234 6.37 25.89 19.36
CA GLY A 234 5.65 24.78 19.98
C GLY A 234 4.42 25.19 20.82
N SER A 235 4.09 26.50 20.89
CA SER A 235 2.94 26.98 21.68
C SER A 235 1.58 26.68 21.06
N GLN A 236 1.55 26.33 19.77
CA GLN A 236 0.36 25.85 19.07
C GLN A 236 0.68 24.51 18.42
N VAL A 237 -0.05 23.46 18.78
CA VAL A 237 0.06 22.11 18.20
C VAL A 237 -1.32 21.64 17.76
N ARG A 238 -1.43 21.12 16.53
CA ARG A 238 -2.66 20.59 15.94
C ARG A 238 -2.39 19.22 15.31
N LEU A 239 -3.34 18.30 15.43
CA LEU A 239 -3.27 17.00 14.77
C LEU A 239 -3.68 17.14 13.31
N ASN A 240 -2.83 16.69 12.38
CA ASN A 240 -3.19 16.50 10.99
C ASN A 240 -3.91 15.14 10.87
N GLU A 241 -5.23 15.11 11.11
CA GLU A 241 -6.02 13.86 11.12
C GLU A 241 -5.88 13.07 9.81
N GLN A 242 -5.89 13.78 8.68
CA GLN A 242 -5.72 13.24 7.34
C GLN A 242 -4.35 12.57 7.17
N ALA A 243 -3.24 13.28 7.41
CA ALA A 243 -1.90 12.71 7.26
C ALA A 243 -1.55 11.67 8.33
N SER A 244 -2.25 11.67 9.47
CA SER A 244 -2.16 10.61 10.48
C SER A 244 -2.82 9.30 10.03
N ASN A 245 -3.59 9.30 8.93
CA ASN A 245 -4.57 8.26 8.60
C ASN A 245 -5.54 7.98 9.76
N ILE A 246 -5.81 8.99 10.60
CA ILE A 246 -6.93 8.96 11.53
C ILE A 246 -8.15 9.33 10.71
N SER A 247 -8.74 8.32 10.07
CA SER A 247 -10.14 8.40 9.68
C SER A 247 -10.95 8.78 10.93
N LYS A 248 -11.99 9.62 10.76
CA LYS A 248 -12.93 9.94 11.83
C LYS A 248 -13.75 8.70 12.18
N VAL A 249 -13.17 7.86 13.02
CA VAL A 249 -13.80 6.67 13.56
C VAL A 249 -14.24 7.00 14.98
N ASN A 250 -15.50 7.39 15.16
CA ASN A 250 -16.14 7.59 16.48
C ASN A 250 -16.43 6.24 17.18
N LEU A 251 -15.51 5.28 17.11
CA LEU A 251 -15.65 3.94 17.69
C LEU A 251 -15.18 3.99 19.16
N PRO A 252 -16.01 3.57 20.14
CA PRO A 252 -15.59 3.53 21.54
C PRO A 252 -14.42 2.55 21.76
N ASP A 253 -13.51 2.89 22.67
CA ASP A 253 -12.32 2.08 22.96
C ASP A 253 -12.64 0.65 23.36
N SER A 254 -13.76 0.40 24.08
CA SER A 254 -14.21 -0.96 24.41
C SER A 254 -14.47 -1.81 23.17
N VAL A 255 -15.07 -1.20 22.15
CA VAL A 255 -15.40 -1.86 20.88
C VAL A 255 -14.13 -2.05 20.04
N ALA A 256 -13.25 -1.03 19.98
CA ALA A 256 -11.97 -1.12 19.28
C ALA A 256 -11.08 -2.23 19.85
N ASN A 257 -10.95 -2.29 21.18
CA ASN A 257 -10.16 -3.31 21.87
C ASN A 257 -10.75 -4.72 21.68
N ALA A 258 -12.07 -4.89 21.82
CA ALA A 258 -12.72 -6.18 21.61
C ALA A 258 -12.51 -6.71 20.18
N VAL A 259 -12.64 -5.84 19.17
CA VAL A 259 -12.43 -6.22 17.76
C VAL A 259 -10.97 -6.56 17.49
N LEU A 260 -10.01 -5.77 17.98
CA LEU A 260 -8.57 -6.05 17.80
C LEU A 260 -8.13 -7.33 18.52
N GLN A 261 -8.66 -7.60 19.72
CA GLN A 261 -8.39 -8.84 20.45
C GLN A 261 -8.96 -10.06 19.72
N PHE A 262 -10.20 -9.98 19.23
CA PHE A 262 -10.82 -11.04 18.42
C PHE A 262 -10.04 -11.30 17.12
N ALA A 263 -9.68 -10.23 16.40
CA ALA A 263 -8.88 -10.31 15.18
C ALA A 263 -7.47 -10.89 15.45
N SER A 264 -6.85 -10.53 16.58
CA SER A 264 -5.55 -11.07 17.01
C SER A 264 -5.60 -12.58 17.19
N GLY A 265 -6.64 -13.08 17.87
CA GLY A 265 -6.87 -14.51 18.06
C GLY A 265 -7.14 -15.25 16.75
N GLN A 266 -7.95 -14.66 15.86
CA GLN A 266 -8.28 -15.26 14.56
C GLN A 266 -7.08 -15.32 13.59
N LEU A 267 -6.26 -14.27 13.55
CA LEU A 267 -5.21 -14.10 12.55
C LEU A 267 -3.83 -14.63 13.01
N GLY A 268 -3.67 -14.98 14.30
CA GLY A 268 -2.36 -15.34 14.87
C GLY A 268 -1.35 -14.18 14.85
N VAL A 269 -1.85 -12.94 14.76
CA VAL A 269 -1.06 -11.71 14.69
C VAL A 269 -1.33 -10.91 15.96
N PRO A 270 -0.31 -10.55 16.77
CA PRO A 270 -0.52 -9.76 17.98
C PRO A 270 -1.34 -8.50 17.69
N SER A 271 -2.29 -8.14 18.57
CA SER A 271 -3.15 -6.95 18.42
C SER A 271 -2.36 -5.71 18.03
N SER A 272 -1.16 -5.53 18.60
CA SER A 272 -0.21 -4.45 18.32
C SER A 272 0.24 -4.29 16.86
N ARG A 273 -0.02 -5.28 15.99
CA ARG A 273 0.27 -5.27 14.55
C ARG A 273 -0.98 -5.22 13.67
N LEU A 274 -2.17 -5.07 14.24
CA LEU A 274 -3.45 -4.97 13.53
C LEU A 274 -4.00 -3.55 13.65
N ARG A 275 -4.47 -2.93 12.56
CA ARG A 275 -4.90 -1.52 12.57
C ARG A 275 -6.36 -1.39 12.13
N ILE A 276 -7.21 -0.73 12.92
CA ILE A 276 -8.54 -0.34 12.44
C ILE A 276 -8.39 0.77 11.41
N ILE A 277 -8.83 0.53 10.18
CA ILE A 277 -8.78 1.49 9.06
C ILE A 277 -10.15 2.08 8.70
N LYS A 278 -11.23 1.54 9.26
CA LYS A 278 -12.60 2.06 9.10
C LYS A 278 -13.48 1.55 10.24
N ALA A 279 -14.43 2.35 10.72
CA ALA A 279 -15.65 1.78 11.30
C ALA A 279 -16.89 2.62 10.97
N GLU A 280 -18.02 1.95 10.89
CA GLU A 280 -19.33 2.49 10.54
C GLU A 280 -20.33 2.01 11.60
N GLN A 281 -21.10 2.92 12.21
CA GLN A 281 -22.18 2.53 13.12
C GLN A 281 -23.34 1.96 12.29
N GLN A 282 -23.88 0.81 12.70
CA GLN A 282 -24.92 0.11 11.95
C GLN A 282 -25.86 -0.64 12.90
N THR A 283 -27.16 -0.63 12.62
CA THR A 283 -28.13 -1.50 13.31
C THR A 283 -28.25 -2.82 12.56
N TRP A 284 -28.05 -3.92 13.29
CA TRP A 284 -28.16 -5.27 12.76
C TRP A 284 -29.60 -5.79 12.85
N ARG A 285 -30.02 -6.61 11.89
CA ARG A 285 -31.38 -7.19 11.82
C ARG A 285 -31.69 -8.20 12.94
N ASP A 286 -30.66 -8.73 13.58
CA ASP A 286 -30.74 -9.82 14.56
C ASP A 286 -29.61 -9.73 15.59
N SER A 287 -29.80 -10.41 16.71
CA SER A 287 -28.85 -10.52 17.84
C SER A 287 -27.54 -11.26 17.52
N CYS A 288 -27.43 -11.85 16.32
CA CYS A 288 -26.22 -12.45 15.75
C CYS A 288 -25.52 -11.52 14.75
N LEU A 289 -25.87 -10.22 14.75
CA LEU A 289 -25.22 -9.19 13.95
C LEU A 289 -25.40 -9.39 12.43
N GLY A 290 -26.45 -10.11 12.02
CA GLY A 290 -26.67 -10.54 10.65
C GLY A 290 -25.68 -11.60 10.16
N LEU A 291 -25.01 -12.31 11.07
CA LEU A 291 -24.02 -13.37 10.78
C LEU A 291 -24.31 -14.62 11.65
N PRO A 292 -25.45 -15.31 11.47
CA PRO A 292 -25.76 -16.56 12.18
C PRO A 292 -24.72 -17.65 11.86
N ARG A 293 -24.37 -18.46 12.86
CA ARG A 293 -23.65 -19.73 12.65
C ARG A 293 -24.64 -20.83 12.20
N PRO A 294 -24.16 -21.95 11.62
CA PRO A 294 -24.98 -23.15 11.45
C PRO A 294 -25.66 -23.52 12.78
N GLU A 295 -26.95 -23.90 12.70
CA GLU A 295 -27.80 -24.30 13.83
C GLU A 295 -28.07 -23.22 14.91
N GLU A 296 -27.50 -22.02 14.80
CA GLU A 296 -27.67 -20.95 15.78
C GLU A 296 -29.01 -20.22 15.61
N ARG A 297 -29.84 -20.25 16.66
CA ARG A 297 -31.11 -19.51 16.72
C ARG A 297 -30.90 -18.08 17.20
N CYS A 298 -30.92 -17.15 16.25
CA CYS A 298 -30.77 -15.72 16.52
C CYS A 298 -32.11 -15.06 16.80
N MET A 299 -32.25 -14.35 17.92
CA MET A 299 -33.42 -13.50 18.16
C MET A 299 -33.43 -12.34 17.15
N GLY A 300 -34.57 -12.10 16.50
CA GLY A 300 -34.78 -11.06 15.49
C GLY A 300 -34.90 -9.63 16.03
N THR A 301 -34.34 -9.35 17.22
CA THR A 301 -34.32 -8.02 17.82
C THR A 301 -33.28 -7.15 17.10
N PRO A 302 -33.65 -5.97 16.58
CA PRO A 302 -32.69 -5.04 16.00
C PRO A 302 -31.61 -4.66 17.01
N THR A 303 -30.34 -4.90 16.67
CA THR A 303 -29.21 -4.76 17.60
C THR A 303 -28.27 -3.65 17.12
N PRO A 304 -28.21 -2.48 17.77
CA PRO A 304 -27.26 -1.43 17.44
C PRO A 304 -25.81 -1.89 17.60
N GLY A 305 -24.92 -1.49 16.70
CA GLY A 305 -23.53 -1.90 16.74
C GLY A 305 -22.63 -1.23 15.72
N TRP A 306 -21.50 -1.89 15.44
CA TRP A 306 -20.42 -1.35 14.61
C TRP A 306 -19.93 -2.37 13.59
N ARG A 307 -19.73 -1.89 12.35
CA ARG A 307 -18.99 -2.57 11.29
C ARG A 307 -17.57 -2.01 11.28
N VAL A 308 -16.56 -2.83 11.56
CA VAL A 308 -15.18 -2.39 11.77
C VAL A 308 -14.26 -3.10 10.77
N THR A 309 -13.44 -2.35 10.04
CA THR A 309 -12.44 -2.92 9.12
C THR A 309 -11.06 -2.85 9.75
N VAL A 310 -10.41 -4.02 9.89
CA VAL A 310 -9.07 -4.18 10.44
C VAL A 310 -8.10 -4.60 9.33
N GLU A 311 -7.05 -3.83 9.14
CA GLU A 311 -5.91 -4.14 8.30
C GLU A 311 -4.97 -5.12 9.01
N GLY A 312 -4.70 -6.26 8.36
CA GLY A 312 -3.67 -7.22 8.74
C GLY A 312 -2.48 -7.18 7.78
N LYS A 313 -1.55 -8.14 7.93
CA LYS A 313 -0.29 -8.18 7.15
C LYS A 313 -0.44 -8.28 5.63
N GLN A 314 -1.55 -8.82 5.13
CA GLN A 314 -1.71 -9.18 3.70
C GLN A 314 -3.07 -8.77 3.10
N GLN A 315 -4.06 -8.45 3.92
CA GLN A 315 -5.38 -7.98 3.48
C GLN A 315 -6.13 -7.28 4.63
N ALA A 316 -7.23 -6.61 4.31
CA ALA A 316 -8.17 -6.07 5.29
C ALA A 316 -9.31 -7.08 5.57
N TYR A 317 -9.74 -7.14 6.83
CA TYR A 317 -10.79 -8.02 7.34
C TYR A 317 -11.92 -7.17 7.92
N VAL A 318 -13.17 -7.59 7.75
CA VAL A 318 -14.33 -6.88 8.29
C VAL A 318 -14.89 -7.65 9.48
N TYR A 319 -15.19 -6.94 10.56
CA TYR A 319 -15.80 -7.44 11.77
C TYR A 319 -17.12 -6.72 12.03
N ARG A 320 -18.06 -7.42 12.63
CA ARG A 320 -19.31 -6.86 13.15
C ARG A 320 -19.34 -7.05 14.65
N THR A 321 -19.82 -6.05 15.35
CA THR A 321 -19.99 -6.09 16.81
C THR A 321 -21.26 -5.36 17.23
N ASP A 322 -21.74 -5.65 18.44
CA ASP A 322 -22.71 -4.80 19.13
C ASP A 322 -22.07 -3.46 19.57
N ASN A 323 -22.88 -2.57 20.15
CA ASN A 323 -22.47 -1.23 20.59
C ASN A 323 -21.48 -1.20 21.77
N THR A 324 -21.33 -2.30 22.50
CA THR A 324 -20.43 -2.41 23.68
C THR A 324 -19.08 -3.06 23.35
N GLY A 325 -19.06 -3.96 22.36
CA GLY A 325 -17.93 -4.86 22.09
C GLY A 325 -18.14 -6.30 22.60
N SER A 326 -19.27 -6.60 23.26
CA SER A 326 -19.47 -7.89 23.96
C SER A 326 -19.55 -9.10 23.02
N ARG A 327 -19.96 -8.88 21.77
CA ARG A 327 -20.08 -9.90 20.73
C ARG A 327 -19.36 -9.42 19.48
N VAL A 328 -18.25 -10.04 19.12
CA VAL A 328 -17.54 -9.79 17.85
C VAL A 328 -17.70 -10.98 16.91
N ARG A 329 -17.98 -10.72 15.63
CA ARG A 329 -18.04 -11.74 14.56
C ARG A 329 -17.24 -11.26 13.36
N ALA A 330 -16.39 -12.13 12.80
CA ALA A 330 -15.79 -11.88 11.49
C ALA A 330 -16.86 -11.96 10.40
N GLN A 331 -17.05 -10.87 9.65
CA GLN A 331 -17.69 -10.95 8.34
C GLN A 331 -16.64 -11.58 7.41
N LYS A 332 -16.90 -12.82 6.94
CA LYS A 332 -16.13 -13.39 5.82
C LYS A 332 -16.18 -12.36 4.68
N ALA A 333 -15.04 -12.07 4.04
CA ALA A 333 -15.00 -11.09 2.95
C ALA A 333 -16.05 -11.46 1.89
N ASP A 334 -16.81 -10.49 1.39
CA ASP A 334 -17.82 -10.74 0.37
C ASP A 334 -17.11 -11.32 -0.87
N GLY A 335 -17.35 -12.62 -1.14
CA GLY A 335 -16.60 -13.41 -2.12
C GLY A 335 -15.86 -14.64 -1.58
N GLN A 336 -15.68 -14.79 -0.25
CA GLN A 336 -15.02 -15.95 0.37
C GLN A 336 -15.92 -16.72 1.34
N SER A 337 -17.06 -17.19 0.83
CA SER A 337 -17.66 -18.43 1.29
C SER A 337 -17.02 -19.61 0.54
N SER A 338 -15.87 -20.09 1.02
CA SER A 338 -15.47 -21.47 0.72
C SER A 338 -16.52 -22.40 1.33
N GLY A 339 -17.54 -22.80 0.56
CA GLY A 339 -18.64 -23.66 1.00
C GLY A 339 -18.23 -25.10 1.30
N VAL A 340 -16.93 -25.33 1.53
CA VAL A 340 -16.32 -26.58 1.99
C VAL A 340 -16.92 -27.00 3.33
N ASP A 341 -17.22 -26.03 4.22
CA ASP A 341 -17.92 -26.23 5.49
C ASP A 341 -19.32 -26.88 5.30
N ASN A 342 -19.93 -26.71 4.12
CA ASN A 342 -21.26 -27.23 3.77
C ASN A 342 -21.22 -28.38 2.74
N LEU A 343 -20.03 -28.78 2.27
CA LEU A 343 -19.86 -29.81 1.25
C LEU A 343 -20.07 -31.19 1.89
N PRO A 344 -21.01 -32.03 1.40
CA PRO A 344 -21.21 -33.35 1.98
C PRO A 344 -19.95 -34.21 1.90
N ASP A 345 -19.70 -34.95 2.98
CA ASP A 345 -18.55 -35.83 3.14
C ASP A 345 -18.40 -36.85 1.99
N SER A 346 -19.52 -37.33 1.43
CA SER A 346 -19.53 -38.22 0.26
C SER A 346 -18.97 -37.54 -0.99
N VAL A 347 -19.37 -36.29 -1.23
CA VAL A 347 -18.92 -35.45 -2.34
C VAL A 347 -17.43 -35.14 -2.18
N ALA A 348 -17.01 -34.69 -0.99
CA ALA A 348 -15.62 -34.39 -0.70
C ALA A 348 -14.70 -35.62 -0.92
N LYS A 349 -15.09 -36.79 -0.38
CA LYS A 349 -14.33 -38.04 -0.54
C LYS A 349 -14.28 -38.50 -1.99
N ALA A 350 -15.39 -38.43 -2.72
CA ALA A 350 -15.44 -38.85 -4.12
C ALA A 350 -14.60 -37.93 -5.03
N VAL A 351 -14.68 -36.61 -4.84
CA VAL A 351 -13.89 -35.62 -5.59
C VAL A 351 -12.40 -35.73 -5.28
N VAL A 352 -11.99 -35.84 -4.00
CA VAL A 352 -10.57 -35.98 -3.64
C VAL A 352 -9.99 -37.33 -4.09
N LYS A 353 -10.79 -38.39 -4.09
CA LYS A 353 -10.41 -39.70 -4.68
C LYS A 353 -10.16 -39.58 -6.18
N ASP A 354 -10.98 -38.82 -6.92
CA ASP A 354 -10.71 -38.59 -8.34
C ASP A 354 -9.47 -37.72 -8.55
N ALA A 355 -9.35 -36.63 -7.78
CA ALA A 355 -8.19 -35.73 -7.84
C ALA A 355 -6.85 -36.46 -7.63
N SER A 356 -6.84 -37.45 -6.73
CA SER A 356 -5.67 -38.33 -6.49
C SER A 356 -5.27 -39.12 -7.74
N ARG A 357 -6.26 -39.62 -8.50
CA ARG A 357 -6.03 -40.34 -9.77
C ARG A 357 -5.56 -39.40 -10.88
N GLN A 358 -6.16 -38.22 -11.02
CA GLN A 358 -5.81 -37.26 -12.08
C GLN A 358 -4.44 -36.61 -11.88
N SER A 359 -4.08 -36.27 -10.64
CA SER A 359 -2.81 -35.59 -10.32
C SER A 359 -1.65 -36.54 -10.04
N ASN A 360 -1.92 -37.85 -9.91
CA ASN A 360 -0.98 -38.86 -9.40
C ASN A 360 -0.35 -38.47 -8.04
N LEU A 361 -1.13 -37.81 -7.18
CA LEU A 361 -0.74 -37.41 -5.82
C LEU A 361 -1.51 -38.22 -4.77
N PRO A 362 -0.88 -38.55 -3.62
CA PRO A 362 -1.60 -39.17 -2.52
C PRO A 362 -2.65 -38.20 -1.94
N VAL A 363 -3.78 -38.74 -1.49
CA VAL A 363 -4.90 -37.99 -0.88
C VAL A 363 -4.45 -37.02 0.22
N SER A 364 -3.43 -37.37 1.00
CA SER A 364 -2.86 -36.51 2.06
C SER A 364 -2.22 -35.20 1.56
N ARG A 365 -1.91 -35.10 0.26
CA ARG A 365 -1.39 -33.87 -0.39
C ARG A 365 -2.46 -33.07 -1.12
N LEU A 366 -3.72 -33.50 -1.08
CA LEU A 366 -4.84 -32.85 -1.75
C LEU A 366 -5.77 -32.20 -0.74
N ARG A 367 -6.19 -30.97 -1.02
CA ARG A 367 -7.09 -30.19 -0.15
C ARG A 367 -8.20 -29.56 -0.97
N VAL A 368 -9.44 -29.70 -0.53
CA VAL A 368 -10.55 -28.91 -1.06
C VAL A 368 -10.40 -27.48 -0.53
N THR A 369 -10.26 -26.50 -1.41
CA THR A 369 -10.07 -25.08 -1.03
C THR A 369 -11.34 -24.24 -1.22
N GLN A 370 -12.23 -24.68 -2.13
CA GLN A 370 -13.53 -24.07 -2.35
C GLN A 370 -14.55 -25.14 -2.73
N ALA A 371 -15.79 -24.94 -2.29
CA ALA A 371 -16.94 -25.66 -2.80
C ALA A 371 -18.14 -24.71 -2.88
N GLU A 372 -18.98 -24.86 -3.89
CA GLU A 372 -20.13 -24.00 -4.15
C GLU A 372 -21.30 -24.86 -4.64
N LYS A 373 -22.48 -24.68 -4.06
CA LYS A 373 -23.69 -25.41 -4.51
C LYS A 373 -24.21 -24.74 -5.78
N GLN A 374 -24.40 -25.53 -6.84
CA GLN A 374 -24.74 -25.04 -8.17
C GLN A 374 -25.73 -25.99 -8.86
N ASP A 375 -26.66 -25.43 -9.62
CA ASP A 375 -27.54 -26.17 -10.52
C ASP A 375 -26.93 -26.26 -11.93
N TRP A 376 -26.93 -27.46 -12.49
CA TRP A 376 -26.40 -27.76 -13.81
C TRP A 376 -27.49 -27.85 -14.88
N PRO A 377 -27.22 -27.49 -16.15
CA PRO A 377 -28.26 -27.43 -17.20
C PRO A 377 -28.72 -28.81 -17.70
N ASP A 378 -27.91 -29.85 -17.50
CA ASP A 378 -28.15 -31.19 -18.03
C ASP A 378 -27.59 -32.29 -17.10
N SER A 379 -27.96 -33.54 -17.42
CA SER A 379 -27.46 -34.74 -16.76
C SER A 379 -25.95 -35.02 -16.92
N CYS A 380 -25.24 -34.25 -17.75
CA CYS A 380 -23.77 -34.28 -17.89
C CYS A 380 -23.08 -33.17 -17.08
N LEU A 381 -23.81 -32.47 -16.21
CA LEU A 381 -23.32 -31.36 -15.39
C LEU A 381 -22.82 -30.16 -16.22
N GLY A 382 -23.33 -30.01 -17.45
CA GLY A 382 -22.86 -29.04 -18.43
C GLY A 382 -21.45 -29.33 -19.00
N ILE A 383 -20.95 -30.57 -18.86
CA ILE A 383 -19.72 -31.06 -19.49
C ILE A 383 -20.06 -32.31 -20.31
N SER A 384 -20.48 -32.10 -21.55
CA SER A 384 -20.71 -33.18 -22.52
C SER A 384 -19.41 -33.61 -23.21
N GLU A 385 -19.30 -34.91 -23.48
CA GLU A 385 -18.23 -35.51 -24.28
C GLU A 385 -18.74 -35.74 -25.71
N PRO A 386 -17.87 -35.74 -26.74
CA PRO A 386 -18.29 -36.02 -28.11
C PRO A 386 -19.09 -37.33 -28.19
N LEU A 387 -20.22 -37.29 -28.91
CA LEU A 387 -21.17 -38.40 -29.09
C LEU A 387 -21.99 -38.81 -27.83
N VAL A 388 -21.88 -38.11 -26.70
CA VAL A 388 -22.71 -38.36 -25.51
C VAL A 388 -23.97 -37.51 -25.52
N LEU A 389 -25.14 -38.16 -25.49
CA LEU A 389 -26.44 -37.50 -25.39
C LEU A 389 -26.80 -37.22 -23.93
N CYS A 390 -26.80 -35.95 -23.56
CA CYS A 390 -27.13 -35.48 -22.21
C CYS A 390 -28.62 -35.14 -22.11
N ALA A 391 -29.36 -35.87 -21.28
CA ALA A 391 -30.76 -35.57 -20.99
C ALA A 391 -30.88 -34.15 -20.41
N GLN A 392 -31.76 -33.35 -21.04
CA GLN A 392 -32.01 -31.94 -20.74
C GLN A 392 -32.87 -31.81 -19.48
N ARG A 393 -32.21 -31.79 -18.32
CA ARG A 393 -32.84 -31.61 -17.01
C ARG A 393 -31.89 -30.88 -16.08
N ILE A 394 -32.44 -30.01 -15.24
CA ILE A 394 -31.66 -29.38 -14.18
C ILE A 394 -31.21 -30.44 -13.17
N VAL A 395 -29.93 -30.41 -12.80
CA VAL A 395 -29.33 -31.29 -11.79
C VAL A 395 -28.63 -30.43 -10.75
N SER A 396 -29.15 -30.42 -9.52
CA SER A 396 -28.49 -29.77 -8.40
C SER A 396 -27.21 -30.51 -8.02
N GLY A 397 -26.20 -29.77 -7.55
CA GLY A 397 -24.89 -30.32 -7.30
C GLY A 397 -23.90 -29.32 -6.75
N TRP A 398 -22.60 -29.62 -6.93
CA TRP A 398 -21.50 -28.85 -6.39
C TRP A 398 -20.42 -28.58 -7.43
N ARG A 399 -19.86 -27.37 -7.42
CA ARG A 399 -18.57 -27.04 -8.03
C ARG A 399 -17.50 -27.06 -6.95
N VAL A 400 -16.48 -27.89 -7.09
CA VAL A 400 -15.49 -28.19 -6.03
C VAL A 400 -14.08 -27.96 -6.58
N VAL A 401 -13.25 -27.22 -5.84
CA VAL A 401 -11.86 -26.90 -6.20
C VAL A 401 -10.92 -27.66 -5.27
N VAL A 402 -10.01 -28.44 -5.86
CA VAL A 402 -8.99 -29.22 -5.15
C VAL A 402 -7.60 -28.71 -5.53
N GLU A 403 -6.76 -28.43 -4.54
CA GLU A 403 -5.36 -28.06 -4.73
C GLU A 403 -4.42 -29.17 -4.27
N GLY A 404 -3.35 -29.42 -5.05
CA GLY A 404 -2.29 -30.36 -4.72
C GLY A 404 -0.98 -30.05 -5.46
N GLY A 405 0.10 -29.84 -4.71
CA GLY A 405 1.41 -29.51 -5.30
C GLY A 405 1.40 -28.19 -6.07
N ARG A 406 1.54 -28.25 -7.40
CA ARG A 406 1.44 -27.09 -8.31
C ARG A 406 0.15 -27.10 -9.16
N GLN A 407 -0.76 -28.04 -8.93
CA GLN A 407 -1.98 -28.24 -9.71
C GLN A 407 -3.22 -27.83 -8.92
N THR A 408 -4.19 -27.25 -9.63
CA THR A 408 -5.54 -26.98 -9.15
C THR A 408 -6.50 -27.70 -10.08
N LEU A 409 -7.37 -28.54 -9.54
CA LEU A 409 -8.36 -29.31 -10.27
C LEU A 409 -9.75 -28.80 -9.89
N VAL A 410 -10.60 -28.53 -10.88
CA VAL A 410 -11.97 -28.09 -10.66
C VAL A 410 -12.94 -29.15 -11.13
N TYR A 411 -13.86 -29.51 -10.26
CA TYR A 411 -14.81 -30.58 -10.44
C TYR A 411 -16.24 -30.05 -10.41
N ARG A 412 -17.08 -30.62 -11.27
CA ARG A 412 -18.54 -30.52 -11.18
C ARG A 412 -19.07 -31.87 -10.74
N THR A 413 -20.03 -31.87 -9.83
CA THR A 413 -20.65 -33.09 -9.32
C THR A 413 -22.12 -32.86 -8.99
N ASN A 414 -22.92 -33.94 -8.93
CA ASN A 414 -24.29 -33.91 -8.42
C ASN A 414 -24.30 -33.85 -6.87
N GLU A 415 -25.49 -33.73 -6.26
CA GLU A 415 -25.61 -33.53 -4.80
C GLU A 415 -24.93 -34.61 -3.94
N THR A 416 -24.83 -35.84 -4.44
CA THR A 416 -24.36 -37.01 -3.67
C THR A 416 -22.89 -37.35 -3.88
N GLY A 417 -22.26 -36.86 -4.96
CA GLY A 417 -20.90 -37.24 -5.35
C GLY A 417 -20.84 -38.45 -6.29
N SER A 418 -21.97 -38.96 -6.76
CA SER A 418 -22.04 -40.18 -7.59
C SER A 418 -21.74 -39.94 -9.08
N LEU A 419 -21.95 -38.72 -9.57
CA LEU A 419 -21.49 -38.27 -10.89
C LEU A 419 -20.47 -37.15 -10.69
N ILE A 420 -19.27 -37.31 -11.26
CA ILE A 420 -18.19 -36.34 -11.18
C ILE A 420 -17.66 -36.10 -12.61
N LYS A 421 -17.53 -34.83 -12.98
CA LYS A 421 -16.87 -34.39 -14.22
C LYS A 421 -15.77 -33.39 -13.89
N LEU A 422 -14.59 -33.63 -14.44
CA LEU A 422 -13.43 -32.74 -14.34
C LEU A 422 -13.55 -31.64 -15.40
N GLU A 423 -13.41 -30.38 -14.98
CA GLU A 423 -13.39 -29.21 -15.85
C GLU A 423 -12.02 -29.15 -16.54
N LYS A 424 -11.85 -29.91 -17.64
CA LYS A 424 -10.55 -30.17 -18.29
C LYS A 424 -9.81 -28.90 -18.72
N ASP A 425 -10.55 -27.83 -19.04
CA ASP A 425 -9.98 -26.52 -19.41
C ASP A 425 -9.34 -25.75 -18.22
N ALA A 426 -9.57 -26.19 -16.97
CA ALA A 426 -8.91 -25.65 -15.79
C ALA A 426 -7.50 -26.21 -15.54
N ILE A 427 -7.09 -27.28 -16.24
CA ILE A 427 -5.87 -28.05 -15.92
C ILE A 427 -4.61 -27.41 -16.51
N SER A 428 -4.73 -26.62 -17.58
CA SER A 428 -3.60 -25.94 -18.23
C SER A 428 -3.30 -24.57 -17.59
N GLY A 429 -2.62 -24.60 -16.45
CA GLY A 429 -1.85 -23.47 -15.91
C GLY A 429 -2.61 -22.25 -15.40
N ASN A 430 -3.95 -22.24 -15.44
CA ASN A 430 -4.72 -21.02 -15.24
C ASN A 430 -5.20 -20.84 -13.79
N LYS A 431 -4.48 -20.03 -13.02
CA LYS A 431 -4.96 -19.55 -11.72
C LYS A 431 -6.05 -18.48 -11.93
N GLN A 432 -7.20 -18.71 -11.29
CA GLN A 432 -8.15 -17.66 -10.85
C GLN A 432 -9.05 -17.00 -11.91
N ALA A 433 -9.88 -17.77 -12.62
CA ALA A 433 -11.15 -17.20 -13.08
C ALA A 433 -12.11 -17.07 -11.88
N VAL A 434 -12.51 -15.85 -11.51
CA VAL A 434 -13.39 -15.55 -10.37
C VAL A 434 -14.67 -14.82 -10.81
N PRO A 435 -15.84 -15.02 -10.17
CA PRO A 435 -17.06 -14.30 -10.55
C PRO A 435 -16.95 -12.78 -10.35
N ILE A 436 -17.46 -11.99 -11.29
CA ILE A 436 -17.66 -10.54 -11.13
C ILE A 436 -18.87 -10.32 -10.23
N ALA A 437 -18.69 -9.60 -9.12
CA ALA A 437 -19.80 -9.23 -8.24
C ALA A 437 -20.86 -8.40 -9.00
N LYS A 438 -22.15 -8.65 -8.76
CA LYS A 438 -23.25 -7.96 -9.48
C LYS A 438 -23.19 -6.43 -9.37
N SER A 439 -22.67 -5.91 -8.26
CA SER A 439 -22.43 -4.47 -8.02
C SER A 439 -21.30 -3.86 -8.84
N GLU A 440 -20.42 -4.69 -9.40
CA GLU A 440 -19.28 -4.28 -10.24
C GLU A 440 -19.51 -4.52 -11.73
N LEU A 441 -20.67 -5.08 -12.11
CA LEU A 441 -21.03 -5.21 -13.52
C LEU A 441 -21.32 -3.82 -14.09
N PRO A 442 -20.77 -3.48 -15.27
CA PRO A 442 -21.10 -2.24 -15.95
C PRO A 442 -22.58 -2.26 -16.40
N PRO A 443 -23.20 -1.08 -16.63
CA PRO A 443 -24.54 -1.00 -17.17
C PRO A 443 -24.70 -1.83 -18.46
N PRO A 444 -25.89 -2.37 -18.77
CA PRO A 444 -26.16 -3.05 -20.03
C PRO A 444 -25.72 -2.23 -21.25
N LEU A 445 -25.47 -2.89 -22.38
CA LEU A 445 -25.15 -2.19 -23.63
C LEU A 445 -26.31 -1.26 -24.03
N SER A 446 -25.98 -0.01 -24.32
CA SER A 446 -26.93 0.95 -24.89
C SER A 446 -27.44 0.45 -26.24
N GLU A 447 -28.61 0.92 -26.66
CA GLU A 447 -29.17 0.57 -27.95
C GLU A 447 -28.20 0.89 -29.10
N GLY A 448 -28.13 0.00 -30.08
CA GLY A 448 -27.19 0.12 -31.20
C GLY A 448 -25.74 -0.29 -30.91
N VAL A 449 -25.34 -0.54 -29.67
CA VAL A 449 -23.98 -1.05 -29.34
C VAL A 449 -23.95 -2.58 -29.51
N VAL A 450 -22.91 -3.11 -30.17
CA VAL A 450 -22.67 -4.56 -30.30
C VAL A 450 -21.59 -5.07 -29.34
N PHE A 451 -20.62 -4.22 -29.01
CA PHE A 451 -19.51 -4.55 -28.12
C PHE A 451 -18.96 -3.29 -27.44
N ARG A 452 -18.50 -3.44 -26.20
CA ARG A 452 -17.89 -2.35 -25.42
C ARG A 452 -16.69 -2.89 -24.65
N ALA A 453 -15.60 -2.12 -24.64
CA ALA A 453 -14.50 -2.29 -23.71
C ALA A 453 -14.40 -1.08 -22.79
N ILE A 454 -14.27 -1.32 -21.49
CA ILE A 454 -13.97 -0.32 -20.46
C ILE A 454 -12.61 -0.68 -19.88
N ALA A 455 -11.61 0.17 -20.10
CA ALA A 455 -10.27 0.02 -19.55
C ALA A 455 -10.08 1.04 -18.43
N THR A 456 -9.84 0.58 -17.20
CA THR A 456 -9.68 1.41 -15.99
C THR A 456 -8.43 0.98 -15.23
N GLY A 457 -7.53 1.91 -14.91
CA GLY A 457 -6.34 1.63 -14.12
C GLY A 457 -5.10 2.41 -14.57
N GLY A 458 -3.93 1.86 -14.25
CA GLY A 458 -2.62 2.47 -14.49
C GLY A 458 -2.34 3.73 -13.65
N PHE A 459 -1.07 4.19 -13.67
CA PHE A 459 -0.56 5.32 -12.89
C PHE A 459 -1.38 6.63 -12.96
N VAL A 460 -2.15 6.83 -14.02
CA VAL A 460 -2.93 8.07 -14.26
C VAL A 460 -4.42 7.91 -13.89
N GLY A 461 -4.87 6.71 -13.48
CA GLY A 461 -6.23 6.44 -13.03
C GLY A 461 -7.33 6.74 -14.07
N ARG A 462 -7.00 6.75 -15.37
CA ARG A 462 -7.94 7.10 -16.44
C ARG A 462 -8.87 5.92 -16.73
N THR A 463 -10.11 6.23 -17.10
CA THR A 463 -11.04 5.25 -17.66
C THR A 463 -11.27 5.55 -19.14
N SER A 464 -11.01 4.59 -20.03
CA SER A 464 -11.31 4.68 -21.45
C SER A 464 -12.46 3.74 -21.77
N GLU A 465 -13.57 4.27 -22.29
CA GLU A 465 -14.67 3.48 -22.83
C GLU A 465 -14.60 3.52 -24.37
N THR A 466 -14.53 2.34 -24.98
CA THR A 466 -14.59 2.16 -26.44
C THR A 466 -15.80 1.31 -26.79
N ARG A 467 -16.69 1.81 -27.66
CA ARG A 467 -17.94 1.16 -28.08
C ARG A 467 -17.94 0.93 -29.59
N LEU A 468 -18.30 -0.28 -30.03
CA LEU A 468 -18.57 -0.60 -31.43
C LEU A 468 -20.09 -0.63 -31.64
N MET A 469 -20.55 0.12 -32.64
CA MET A 469 -21.96 0.26 -33.01
C MET A 469 -22.34 -0.74 -34.13
N ARG A 470 -23.64 -1.06 -34.25
CA ARG A 470 -24.21 -1.94 -35.29
C ARG A 470 -23.97 -1.45 -36.72
N ASP A 471 -23.68 -0.17 -36.91
CA ASP A 471 -23.41 0.44 -38.22
C ASP A 471 -21.90 0.43 -38.60
N GLY A 472 -21.04 -0.12 -37.74
CA GLY A 472 -19.58 -0.13 -37.90
C GLY A 472 -18.87 1.06 -37.26
N THR A 473 -19.58 2.02 -36.67
CA THR A 473 -18.95 3.17 -36.01
C THR A 473 -18.30 2.75 -34.69
N VAL A 474 -17.03 3.09 -34.50
CA VAL A 474 -16.29 2.89 -33.24
C VAL A 474 -16.15 4.23 -32.55
N ILE A 475 -16.57 4.31 -31.29
CA ILE A 475 -16.57 5.54 -30.49
C ILE A 475 -15.72 5.30 -29.23
N ARG A 476 -14.62 6.03 -29.11
CA ARG A 476 -13.73 6.04 -27.94
C ARG A 476 -13.89 7.35 -27.16
N GLN A 477 -14.07 7.24 -25.85
CA GLN A 477 -14.24 8.37 -24.95
C GLN A 477 -13.41 8.14 -23.68
N ILE A 478 -12.62 9.13 -23.26
CA ILE A 478 -11.81 9.05 -22.05
C ILE A 478 -12.50 9.84 -20.94
N VAL A 479 -12.64 9.23 -19.77
CA VAL A 479 -13.06 9.85 -18.52
C VAL A 479 -11.82 10.06 -17.66
N GLN A 480 -11.56 11.32 -17.34
CA GLN A 480 -10.48 11.72 -16.43
C GLN A 480 -10.85 11.36 -14.98
N PRO A 481 -9.89 11.25 -14.03
CA PRO A 481 -10.17 11.04 -12.62
C PRO A 481 -11.11 12.10 -11.99
N SER A 482 -11.16 13.29 -12.57
CA SER A 482 -12.08 14.38 -12.23
C SER A 482 -13.54 14.16 -12.69
N GLY A 483 -13.85 13.04 -13.35
CA GLY A 483 -15.14 12.77 -13.99
C GLY A 483 -15.34 13.47 -15.35
N VAL A 484 -14.43 14.36 -15.75
CA VAL A 484 -14.51 15.09 -17.03
C VAL A 484 -14.30 14.13 -18.21
N LYS A 485 -15.24 14.17 -19.16
CA LYS A 485 -15.17 13.42 -20.42
C LYS A 485 -14.42 14.22 -21.48
N THR A 486 -13.48 13.58 -22.19
CA THR A 486 -12.87 14.15 -23.40
C THR A 486 -13.87 14.16 -24.55
N PRO A 487 -13.65 14.98 -25.60
CA PRO A 487 -14.30 14.78 -26.89
C PRO A 487 -14.18 13.32 -27.33
N ALA A 488 -15.25 12.79 -27.91
CA ALA A 488 -15.26 11.43 -28.43
C ALA A 488 -14.42 11.35 -29.70
N GLN A 489 -13.51 10.39 -29.76
CA GLN A 489 -12.80 10.01 -30.98
C GLN A 489 -13.63 8.95 -31.69
N THR A 490 -13.85 9.13 -32.99
CA THR A 490 -14.76 8.28 -33.77
C THR A 490 -14.10 7.89 -35.09
N HIS A 491 -14.12 6.60 -35.40
CA HIS A 491 -13.77 6.06 -36.71
C HIS A 491 -14.82 5.02 -37.13
N LYS A 492 -14.68 4.43 -38.33
CA LYS A 492 -15.66 3.49 -38.87
C LYS A 492 -14.98 2.30 -39.51
N VAL A 493 -15.27 1.10 -39.00
CA VAL A 493 -14.81 -0.16 -39.60
C VAL A 493 -15.75 -0.61 -40.71
N SER A 494 -15.23 -1.42 -41.64
CA SER A 494 -16.01 -1.98 -42.73
C SER A 494 -17.11 -2.94 -42.25
N ARG A 495 -18.18 -3.09 -43.04
CA ARG A 495 -19.21 -4.12 -42.82
C ARG A 495 -18.67 -5.56 -42.86
N GLN A 496 -17.47 -5.77 -43.40
CA GLN A 496 -16.79 -7.07 -43.38
C GLN A 496 -16.12 -7.31 -42.03
N GLN A 497 -15.29 -6.36 -41.55
CA GLN A 497 -14.65 -6.44 -40.23
C GLN A 497 -15.68 -6.58 -39.10
N LEU A 498 -16.78 -5.81 -39.15
CA LEU A 498 -17.87 -5.92 -38.17
C LEU A 498 -18.47 -7.33 -38.12
N ARG A 499 -18.80 -7.92 -39.29
CA ARG A 499 -19.37 -9.28 -39.36
C ARG A 499 -18.38 -10.34 -38.90
N GLN A 500 -17.13 -10.28 -39.37
CA GLN A 500 -16.06 -11.18 -38.94
C GLN A 500 -15.87 -11.17 -37.42
N PHE A 501 -15.96 -10.00 -36.78
CA PHE A 501 -15.88 -9.90 -35.32
C PHE A 501 -17.11 -10.50 -34.60
N GLN A 502 -18.32 -10.24 -35.11
CA GLN A 502 -19.53 -10.83 -34.56
C GLN A 502 -19.55 -12.36 -34.71
N GLU A 503 -19.07 -12.89 -35.84
CA GLU A 503 -18.86 -14.31 -36.08
C GLU A 503 -17.81 -14.89 -35.13
N LEU A 504 -16.68 -14.21 -34.94
CA LEU A 504 -15.63 -14.62 -33.99
C LEU A 504 -16.17 -14.75 -32.56
N LEU A 505 -17.01 -13.81 -32.10
CA LEU A 505 -17.62 -13.89 -30.76
C LEU A 505 -18.50 -15.14 -30.59
N GLN A 506 -19.14 -15.62 -31.66
CA GLN A 506 -19.91 -16.87 -31.64
C GLN A 506 -19.00 -18.10 -31.72
N GLN A 507 -18.03 -18.11 -32.66
CA GLN A 507 -17.07 -19.21 -32.85
C GLN A 507 -16.24 -19.47 -31.58
N GLN A 508 -15.74 -18.41 -30.94
CA GLN A 508 -14.99 -18.47 -29.68
C GLN A 508 -15.89 -18.62 -28.44
N ARG A 509 -17.21 -18.81 -28.65
CA ARG A 509 -18.24 -18.99 -27.61
C ARG A 509 -18.10 -17.98 -26.47
N PHE A 510 -18.01 -16.68 -26.80
CA PHE A 510 -17.70 -15.63 -25.82
C PHE A 510 -18.68 -15.58 -24.64
N SER A 511 -19.91 -16.10 -24.81
CA SER A 511 -20.88 -16.36 -23.74
C SER A 511 -20.33 -17.18 -22.56
N GLN A 512 -19.35 -18.06 -22.79
CA GLN A 512 -18.72 -18.88 -21.74
C GLN A 512 -17.94 -18.05 -20.69
N PHE A 513 -17.56 -16.82 -21.04
CA PHE A 513 -16.84 -15.90 -20.15
C PHE A 513 -17.76 -14.96 -19.38
N ASN A 514 -19.09 -15.15 -19.47
CA ASN A 514 -20.04 -14.27 -18.81
C ASN A 514 -19.87 -14.27 -17.29
N GLN A 515 -19.77 -13.07 -16.72
CA GLN A 515 -19.51 -12.78 -15.32
C GLN A 515 -18.20 -13.36 -14.79
N LEU A 516 -17.21 -13.67 -15.66
CA LEU A 516 -15.88 -14.12 -15.23
C LEU A 516 -14.84 -12.99 -15.26
N SER A 517 -14.07 -12.87 -14.19
CA SER A 517 -12.92 -11.99 -14.02
C SER A 517 -11.62 -12.79 -13.94
N TYR A 518 -10.61 -12.36 -14.65
CA TYR A 518 -9.23 -12.86 -14.61
C TYR A 518 -8.36 -11.78 -13.95
N PRO A 519 -8.16 -11.83 -12.61
CA PRO A 519 -7.45 -10.79 -11.88
C PRO A 519 -5.96 -10.83 -12.19
N ALA A 520 -5.25 -9.75 -11.83
CA ALA A 520 -3.80 -9.72 -11.90
C ALA A 520 -3.17 -10.73 -10.92
N PRO A 521 -1.98 -11.28 -11.23
CA PRO A 521 -1.24 -12.12 -10.29
C PRO A 521 -0.96 -11.39 -8.97
N GLN A 522 -0.89 -12.14 -7.86
CA GLN A 522 -0.60 -11.58 -6.55
C GLN A 522 0.72 -10.77 -6.54
N GLY A 523 0.65 -9.55 -6.04
CA GLY A 523 1.78 -8.61 -5.99
C GLY A 523 1.90 -7.68 -7.20
N ALA A 524 1.05 -7.81 -8.21
CA ALA A 524 1.01 -6.84 -9.31
C ALA A 524 0.36 -5.52 -8.86
N ALA A 525 1.03 -4.41 -9.15
CA ALA A 525 0.52 -3.05 -9.02
C ALA A 525 0.33 -2.41 -10.41
N ASP A 526 -0.36 -1.26 -10.45
CA ASP A 526 -0.41 -0.34 -11.60
C ASP A 526 -0.89 -0.93 -12.95
N TYR A 527 -1.62 -2.04 -12.92
CA TYR A 527 -2.21 -2.68 -14.09
C TYR A 527 -3.50 -2.00 -14.58
N ILE A 528 -3.93 -2.34 -15.80
CA ILE A 528 -5.21 -1.91 -16.35
C ILE A 528 -6.20 -3.06 -16.29
N SER A 529 -7.33 -2.84 -15.61
CA SER A 529 -8.47 -3.74 -15.65
C SER A 529 -9.32 -3.43 -16.88
N VAL A 530 -9.40 -4.38 -17.81
CA VAL A 530 -10.22 -4.28 -19.02
C VAL A 530 -11.48 -5.12 -18.85
N THR A 531 -12.64 -4.49 -18.90
CA THR A 531 -13.96 -5.15 -18.90
C THR A 531 -14.55 -5.12 -20.31
N LEU A 532 -14.78 -6.29 -20.89
CA LEU A 532 -15.39 -6.49 -22.19
C LEU A 532 -16.87 -6.89 -22.03
N THR A 533 -17.77 -6.26 -22.77
CA THR A 533 -19.20 -6.57 -22.78
C THR A 533 -19.69 -6.78 -24.22
N SER A 534 -20.32 -7.92 -24.48
CA SER A 534 -21.15 -8.19 -25.65
C SER A 534 -22.64 -8.27 -25.25
N GLN A 535 -23.52 -8.62 -26.17
CA GLN A 535 -24.93 -8.94 -25.86
C GLN A 535 -25.10 -10.21 -25.00
N SER A 536 -24.11 -11.12 -24.98
CA SER A 536 -24.20 -12.44 -24.37
C SER A 536 -23.26 -12.67 -23.18
N ALA A 537 -22.25 -11.82 -22.98
CA ALA A 537 -21.33 -11.92 -21.85
C ALA A 537 -20.75 -10.56 -21.43
N THR A 538 -20.42 -10.45 -20.14
CA THR A 538 -19.42 -9.50 -19.65
C THR A 538 -18.27 -10.26 -18.98
N THR A 539 -17.03 -10.01 -19.39
CA THR A 539 -15.81 -10.56 -18.77
C THR A 539 -14.84 -9.45 -18.42
N ARG A 540 -14.00 -9.66 -17.41
CA ARG A 540 -12.94 -8.72 -16.99
C ARG A 540 -11.59 -9.42 -16.99
N TYR A 541 -10.53 -8.73 -17.39
CA TYR A 541 -9.16 -9.23 -17.24
C TYR A 541 -8.18 -8.11 -16.88
N ALA A 542 -7.07 -8.46 -16.22
CA ALA A 542 -5.91 -7.60 -16.11
C ALA A 542 -5.05 -7.69 -17.39
N ASP A 543 -4.68 -6.54 -17.95
CA ASP A 543 -3.87 -6.44 -19.17
C ASP A 543 -2.57 -7.27 -19.12
N LEU A 544 -1.83 -7.19 -18.01
CA LEU A 544 -0.60 -7.96 -17.78
C LEU A 544 -0.79 -9.49 -17.66
N ALA A 545 -2.04 -9.98 -17.63
CA ALA A 545 -2.37 -11.40 -17.59
C ALA A 545 -2.85 -11.92 -18.96
N GLN A 546 -2.82 -11.10 -20.02
CA GLN A 546 -3.41 -11.45 -21.32
C GLN A 546 -2.89 -12.77 -21.91
N GLU A 547 -1.59 -13.06 -21.80
CA GLU A 547 -0.97 -14.31 -22.28
C GLU A 547 -1.44 -15.57 -21.52
N GLN A 548 -1.99 -15.39 -20.31
CA GLN A 548 -2.46 -16.46 -19.44
C GLN A 548 -3.96 -16.73 -19.60
N LEU A 549 -4.70 -15.87 -20.33
CA LEU A 549 -6.13 -16.03 -20.55
C LEU A 549 -6.45 -17.27 -21.41
N PRO A 550 -7.68 -17.82 -21.34
CA PRO A 550 -8.11 -18.87 -22.25
C PRO A 550 -7.93 -18.44 -23.72
N LYS A 551 -7.38 -19.31 -24.58
CA LYS A 551 -7.13 -19.01 -26.00
C LYS A 551 -8.32 -18.37 -26.74
N PRO A 552 -9.59 -18.80 -26.56
CA PRO A 552 -10.72 -18.16 -27.21
C PRO A 552 -10.90 -16.68 -26.80
N LEU A 553 -10.63 -16.34 -25.53
CA LEU A 553 -10.65 -14.97 -25.04
C LEU A 553 -9.47 -14.16 -25.59
N GLN A 554 -8.27 -14.75 -25.69
CA GLN A 554 -7.12 -14.10 -26.34
C GLN A 554 -7.43 -13.72 -27.80
N SER A 555 -8.04 -14.62 -28.57
CA SER A 555 -8.43 -14.35 -29.96
C SER A 555 -9.45 -13.20 -30.07
N VAL A 556 -10.44 -13.14 -29.16
CA VAL A 556 -11.40 -12.03 -29.11
C VAL A 556 -10.71 -10.70 -28.76
N ILE A 557 -9.78 -10.70 -27.79
CA ILE A 557 -9.00 -9.50 -27.43
C ILE A 557 -8.13 -9.02 -28.60
N GLN A 558 -7.48 -9.94 -29.32
CA GLN A 558 -6.63 -9.61 -30.47
C GLN A 558 -7.44 -8.95 -31.59
N ALA A 559 -8.58 -9.53 -31.97
CA ALA A 559 -9.47 -8.96 -32.99
C ALA A 559 -10.11 -7.64 -32.52
N TRP A 560 -10.46 -7.52 -31.23
CA TRP A 560 -10.95 -6.28 -30.66
C TRP A 560 -9.90 -5.16 -30.71
N ASN A 561 -8.63 -5.48 -30.41
CA ASN A 561 -7.54 -4.51 -30.47
C ASN A 561 -7.26 -4.01 -31.90
N GLN A 562 -7.54 -4.81 -32.93
CA GLN A 562 -7.52 -4.34 -34.31
C GLN A 562 -8.65 -3.33 -34.56
N ILE A 563 -9.90 -3.66 -34.21
CA ILE A 563 -11.07 -2.77 -34.38
C ILE A 563 -10.93 -1.46 -33.60
N ALA A 564 -10.43 -1.53 -32.37
CA ALA A 564 -10.35 -0.39 -31.46
C ALA A 564 -9.20 0.58 -31.78
N ASN A 565 -8.19 0.14 -32.55
CA ASN A 565 -7.01 0.94 -32.90
C ASN A 565 -6.80 1.13 -34.42
N ASP A 566 -7.69 0.58 -35.27
CA ASP A 566 -7.77 0.90 -36.70
C ASP A 566 -7.88 2.43 -36.87
N LYS A 567 -7.06 3.01 -37.76
CA LYS A 567 -6.95 4.46 -37.98
C LYS A 567 -7.17 4.80 -39.45
#